data_AF-A0A7W0FJ05-F1
#
_entry.id   AF-A0A7W0FJ05-F1
#
_cell.length_a   1.000
_cell.length_b   1.000
_cell.length_c   1.000
_cell.angle_alpha   90.00
_cell.angle_beta   90.00
_cell.angle_gamma   90.00
#
_symmetry.space_group_name_H-M   'P 1'
#
loop_
_entity.id
_entity.type
_entity.pdbx_description
1 polymer ?
#
loop_
_entity_poly.entity_id
_entity_poly.type
_entity_poly.pdbx_seq_one_letter_code
_entity_poly.pdbx_strand_id
1 'polypeptide(L)'
;MESICEIYKIGYGPSSSHTMGPRKAAEIFSSRTPDAASYRVTLYGSLAATGRGHLTDVSITNAMLPKLVEFIWKPDEMLPLHPNAMRFEALNETITVTDTWEVYSPGGGVITDSSKSMRSPKIYPHQTMTDILRECTQSGKSFWEYVQDYENDSLSSYLHEIWSVMKDSISRGLKSEGVLPGGLGVSRRARNIYRKIETSGEKIRKEGFMPAYALAVAEENAIGGRIVTAPTCGSAGILPAVLRYVEETFETTELDILHALATAGLIGNLIKTNASISGAEVGCQGEVGSACSMAAA
;
A
#
# COMPACT_ATOMS: atom_id res chain seq x y z
N MET A 1 -12.60 -8.04 -13.19
CA MET A 1 -11.83 -7.44 -12.07
C MET A 1 -10.83 -6.44 -12.65
N GLU A 2 -10.30 -5.50 -11.85
CA GLU A 2 -9.23 -4.56 -12.28
C GLU A 2 -7.88 -5.30 -12.43
N SER A 3 -6.79 -4.63 -12.77
CA SER A 3 -5.44 -5.23 -12.78
C SER A 3 -4.99 -5.61 -11.36
N ILE A 4 -4.22 -6.69 -11.20
CA ILE A 4 -3.55 -7.04 -9.94
C ILE A 4 -2.52 -5.98 -9.53
N CYS A 5 -2.08 -5.11 -10.46
CA CYS A 5 -1.29 -3.92 -10.14
C CYS A 5 -2.05 -2.93 -9.23
N GLU A 6 -3.38 -3.04 -9.13
CA GLU A 6 -4.14 -2.25 -8.16
C GLU A 6 -4.05 -2.79 -6.73
N ILE A 7 -3.57 -4.02 -6.55
CA ILE A 7 -3.32 -4.65 -5.25
C ILE A 7 -1.94 -4.29 -4.74
N TYR A 8 -0.94 -4.33 -5.62
CA TYR A 8 0.44 -4.00 -5.31
C TYR A 8 0.75 -2.57 -5.71
N LYS A 9 0.87 -1.66 -4.74
CA LYS A 9 1.25 -0.27 -4.98
C LYS A 9 2.50 0.04 -4.21
N ILE A 10 3.52 0.49 -4.93
CA ILE A 10 4.72 1.04 -4.31
C ILE A 10 4.37 2.41 -3.75
N GLY A 11 4.67 2.63 -2.48
CA GLY A 11 4.42 3.90 -1.83
C GLY A 11 5.17 4.02 -0.52
N TYR A 12 4.62 4.86 0.36
CA TYR A 12 5.18 5.14 1.66
C TYR A 12 4.12 4.90 2.72
N GLY A 13 4.54 4.27 3.83
CA GLY A 13 3.68 4.10 4.99
C GLY A 13 3.39 5.42 5.73
N PRO A 14 2.65 5.37 6.84
CA PRO A 14 2.05 4.19 7.44
C PRO A 14 0.70 3.77 6.86
N SER A 15 0.06 4.62 6.03
CA SER A 15 -1.34 4.42 5.64
C SER A 15 -1.61 4.65 4.16
N SER A 16 -2.38 3.73 3.55
CA SER A 16 -2.79 3.87 2.16
C SER A 16 -3.79 5.03 1.97
N SER A 17 -4.67 5.26 2.95
CA SER A 17 -5.71 6.31 2.89
C SER A 17 -5.25 7.66 3.45
N HIS A 18 -4.33 7.65 4.42
CA HIS A 18 -3.87 8.88 5.08
C HIS A 18 -2.47 9.32 4.66
N THR A 19 -1.72 8.49 3.94
CA THR A 19 -0.38 8.84 3.45
C THR A 19 -0.31 8.75 1.93
N MET A 20 -0.53 7.57 1.34
CA MET A 20 -0.36 7.38 -0.11
C MET A 20 -1.37 8.17 -0.95
N GLY A 21 -2.65 8.12 -0.59
CA GLY A 21 -3.70 8.88 -1.28
C GLY A 21 -3.47 10.39 -1.24
N PRO A 22 -3.28 11.00 -0.05
CA PRO A 22 -3.01 12.43 0.05
C PRO A 22 -1.73 12.87 -0.67
N ARG A 23 -0.65 12.07 -0.61
CA ARG A 23 0.56 12.32 -1.39
C ARG A 23 0.28 12.31 -2.90
N LYS A 24 -0.42 11.31 -3.41
CA LYS A 24 -0.80 11.21 -4.82
C LYS A 24 -1.65 12.40 -5.28
N ALA A 25 -2.60 12.83 -4.44
CA ALA A 25 -3.38 14.03 -4.71
C ALA A 25 -2.48 15.28 -4.76
N ALA A 26 -1.53 15.40 -3.83
CA ALA A 26 -0.60 16.52 -3.82
C ALA A 26 0.28 16.56 -5.08
N GLU A 27 0.79 15.42 -5.55
CA GLU A 27 1.58 15.29 -6.79
C GLU A 27 0.78 15.71 -8.03
N ILE A 28 -0.48 15.28 -8.13
CA ILE A 28 -1.40 15.64 -9.22
C ILE A 28 -1.70 17.13 -9.22
N PHE A 29 -2.05 17.68 -8.05
CA PHE A 29 -2.38 19.10 -7.94
C PHE A 29 -1.17 19.97 -8.26
N SER A 30 0.00 19.64 -7.71
CA SER A 30 1.23 20.38 -7.97
C SER A 30 1.60 20.39 -9.46
N SER A 31 1.40 19.26 -10.14
CA SER A 31 1.62 19.15 -11.60
C SER A 31 0.62 19.98 -12.41
N ARG A 32 -0.62 20.14 -11.92
CA ARG A 32 -1.67 20.97 -12.54
C ARG A 32 -1.40 22.47 -12.34
N THR A 33 -0.72 22.85 -11.27
CA THR A 33 -0.48 24.26 -10.89
C THR A 33 1.02 24.58 -10.79
N PRO A 34 1.78 24.49 -11.89
CA PRO A 34 3.23 24.70 -11.87
C PRO A 34 3.63 26.13 -11.45
N ASP A 35 2.75 27.11 -11.63
CA ASP A 35 3.02 28.53 -11.32
C ASP A 35 2.61 28.95 -9.90
N ALA A 36 2.10 28.04 -9.07
CA ALA A 36 1.76 28.35 -7.68
C ALA A 36 3.02 28.81 -6.91
N ALA A 37 2.95 29.89 -6.15
CA ALA A 37 4.02 30.33 -5.26
C ALA A 37 4.05 29.51 -3.96
N SER A 38 2.88 29.12 -3.46
CA SER A 38 2.71 28.24 -2.30
C SER A 38 1.37 27.52 -2.37
N TYR A 39 1.13 26.59 -1.43
CA TYR A 39 -0.11 25.84 -1.33
C TYR A 39 -0.75 26.01 0.03
N ARG A 40 -2.08 25.90 0.06
CA ARG A 40 -2.85 25.67 1.28
C ARG A 40 -3.62 24.37 1.14
N VAL A 41 -3.57 23.54 2.16
CA VAL A 41 -4.25 22.25 2.21
C VAL A 41 -5.15 22.20 3.43
N THR A 42 -6.44 22.06 3.19
CA THR A 42 -7.43 21.84 4.24
C THR A 42 -7.77 20.36 4.33
N LEU A 43 -7.57 19.76 5.50
CA LEU A 43 -7.92 18.37 5.79
C LEU A 43 -9.22 18.35 6.60
N TYR A 44 -10.09 17.38 6.31
CA TYR A 44 -11.42 17.25 6.91
C TYR A 44 -11.61 15.88 7.59
N GLY A 45 -12.60 15.79 8.48
CA GLY A 45 -13.08 14.55 9.09
C GLY A 45 -11.98 13.67 9.69
N SER A 46 -12.03 12.37 9.41
CA SER A 46 -11.07 11.38 9.92
C SER A 46 -9.64 11.63 9.46
N LEU A 47 -9.48 12.17 8.24
CA LEU A 47 -8.17 12.52 7.70
C LEU A 47 -7.51 13.65 8.51
N ALA A 48 -8.30 14.64 8.94
CA ALA A 48 -7.80 15.67 9.85
C ALA A 48 -7.59 15.14 11.28
N ALA A 49 -8.49 14.32 11.78
CA ALA A 49 -8.44 13.82 13.16
C ALA A 49 -7.19 12.97 13.43
N THR A 50 -6.77 12.15 12.46
CA THR A 50 -5.65 11.20 12.65
C THR A 50 -4.45 11.46 11.74
N GLY A 51 -4.53 12.45 10.84
CA GLY A 51 -3.52 12.64 9.79
C GLY A 51 -2.11 12.91 10.29
N ARG A 52 -1.95 13.62 11.42
CA ARG A 52 -0.62 13.83 12.04
C ARG A 52 0.06 12.52 12.45
N GLY A 53 -0.70 11.60 13.06
CA GLY A 53 -0.19 10.28 13.42
C GLY A 53 0.13 9.41 12.19
N HIS A 54 -0.56 9.66 11.08
CA HIS A 54 -0.34 8.99 9.80
C HIS A 54 0.61 9.72 8.84
N LEU A 55 1.31 10.77 9.33
CA LEU A 55 2.26 11.55 8.55
C LEU A 55 1.66 12.17 7.27
N THR A 56 0.36 12.50 7.29
CA THR A 56 -0.33 13.09 6.13
C THR A 56 0.31 14.40 5.70
N ASP A 57 0.57 15.30 6.64
CA ASP A 57 1.22 16.59 6.42
C ASP A 57 2.64 16.44 5.87
N VAL A 58 3.43 15.54 6.45
CA VAL A 58 4.79 15.22 5.98
C VAL A 58 4.74 14.69 4.54
N SER A 59 3.81 13.78 4.25
CA SER A 59 3.69 13.16 2.92
C SER A 59 3.30 14.15 1.83
N ILE A 60 2.35 15.05 2.13
CA ILE A 60 1.91 16.12 1.22
C ILE A 60 3.03 17.14 1.01
N THR A 61 3.68 17.56 2.10
CA THR A 61 4.80 18.52 2.03
C THR A 61 5.89 17.99 1.11
N ASN A 62 6.31 16.73 1.29
CA ASN A 62 7.34 16.11 0.47
C ASN A 62 6.97 16.04 -1.01
N ALA A 63 5.69 15.81 -1.33
CA ALA A 63 5.20 15.81 -2.71
C ALA A 63 5.14 17.21 -3.36
N MET A 64 5.09 18.27 -2.56
CA MET A 64 4.96 19.64 -3.04
C MET A 64 6.26 20.45 -2.99
N LEU A 65 7.35 19.86 -2.48
CA LEU A 65 8.66 20.49 -2.48
C LEU A 65 9.06 20.97 -3.89
N PRO A 66 9.72 22.15 -4.00
CA PRO A 66 10.22 23.00 -2.91
C PRO A 66 9.19 24.01 -2.36
N LYS A 67 7.93 23.99 -2.83
CA LYS A 67 6.93 24.99 -2.47
C LYS A 67 6.40 24.75 -1.05
N LEU A 68 6.15 25.83 -0.32
CA LEU A 68 5.62 25.77 1.04
C LEU A 68 4.15 25.37 1.03
N VAL A 69 3.75 24.64 2.08
CA VAL A 69 2.37 24.18 2.28
C VAL A 69 1.86 24.63 3.65
N GLU A 70 0.78 25.41 3.65
CA GLU A 70 0.00 25.75 4.84
C GLU A 70 -1.06 24.66 5.08
N PHE A 71 -1.20 24.18 6.33
CA PHE A 71 -2.20 23.17 6.68
C PHE A 71 -3.30 23.73 7.57
N ILE A 72 -4.55 23.48 7.19
CA ILE A 72 -5.75 23.75 8.00
C ILE A 72 -6.38 22.40 8.37
N TRP A 73 -6.62 22.18 9.66
CA TRP A 73 -7.14 20.92 10.19
C TRP A 73 -8.57 21.13 10.69
N LYS A 74 -9.54 20.43 10.08
CA LYS A 74 -10.96 20.53 10.43
C LYS A 74 -11.54 19.15 10.77
N PRO A 75 -11.20 18.57 11.93
CA PRO A 75 -11.64 17.23 12.32
C PRO A 75 -13.16 17.13 12.48
N ASP A 76 -13.83 18.23 12.84
CA ASP A 76 -15.27 18.27 13.10
C ASP A 76 -16.12 18.56 11.84
N GLU A 77 -15.49 18.89 10.71
CA GLU A 77 -16.19 19.13 9.45
C GLU A 77 -16.06 17.90 8.53
N MET A 78 -17.20 17.36 8.09
CA MET A 78 -17.26 16.26 7.13
C MET A 78 -17.78 16.75 5.78
N LEU A 79 -17.12 16.32 4.69
CA LEU A 79 -17.61 16.57 3.34
C LEU A 79 -18.53 15.41 2.87
N PRO A 80 -19.46 15.66 1.93
CA PRO A 80 -20.57 14.74 1.64
C PRO A 80 -20.19 13.37 1.08
N LEU A 81 -19.06 13.23 0.38
CA LEU A 81 -18.74 12.01 -0.35
C LEU A 81 -18.01 10.95 0.49
N HIS A 82 -17.07 11.36 1.35
CA HIS A 82 -16.26 10.43 2.14
C HIS A 82 -15.59 11.15 3.32
N PRO A 83 -15.44 10.53 4.50
CA PRO A 83 -14.86 11.18 5.69
C PRO A 83 -13.37 11.54 5.55
N ASN A 84 -12.62 10.81 4.72
CA ASN A 84 -11.25 11.19 4.33
C ASN A 84 -11.27 12.18 3.17
N ALA A 85 -11.53 13.45 3.45
CA ALA A 85 -11.57 14.50 2.45
C ALA A 85 -10.46 15.54 2.65
N MET A 86 -10.01 16.13 1.55
CA MET A 86 -9.02 17.21 1.54
C MET A 86 -9.31 18.20 0.42
N ARG A 87 -8.95 19.45 0.65
CA ARG A 87 -9.01 20.53 -0.33
C ARG A 87 -7.64 21.15 -0.52
N PHE A 88 -7.17 21.16 -1.75
CA PHE A 88 -5.95 21.83 -2.16
C PHE A 88 -6.27 23.19 -2.77
N GLU A 89 -5.50 24.20 -2.39
CA GLU A 89 -5.59 25.57 -2.90
C GLU A 89 -4.19 26.01 -3.36
N ALA A 90 -4.07 26.44 -4.61
CA ALA A 90 -2.84 27.03 -5.15
C ALA A 90 -2.85 28.54 -4.90
N LEU A 91 -1.76 29.07 -4.38
CA LEU A 91 -1.64 30.48 -4.00
C LEU A 91 -0.58 31.17 -4.87
N ASN A 92 -0.88 32.38 -5.35
CA ASN A 92 0.12 33.24 -5.99
C ASN A 92 0.98 34.00 -4.94
N GLU A 93 1.87 34.88 -5.40
CA GLU A 93 2.75 35.68 -4.53
C GLU A 93 1.98 36.61 -3.57
N THR A 94 0.75 37.01 -3.92
CA THR A 94 -0.13 37.84 -3.07
C THR A 94 -1.07 37.00 -2.20
N ILE A 95 -0.82 35.69 -2.05
CA ILE A 95 -1.61 34.75 -1.23
C ILE A 95 -3.08 34.71 -1.69
N THR A 96 -3.32 34.94 -2.98
CA THR A 96 -4.63 34.81 -3.62
C THR A 96 -4.77 33.42 -4.21
N VAL A 97 -5.91 32.78 -4.00
CA VAL A 97 -6.21 31.45 -4.54
C VAL A 97 -6.36 31.53 -6.06
N THR A 98 -5.52 30.82 -6.80
CA THR A 98 -5.56 30.73 -8.27
C THR A 98 -6.27 29.49 -8.77
N ASP A 99 -6.24 28.41 -7.98
CA ASP A 99 -6.91 27.16 -8.31
C ASP A 99 -7.29 26.39 -7.03
N THR A 100 -8.33 25.56 -7.11
CA THR A 100 -8.83 24.75 -6.00
C THR A 100 -9.21 23.35 -6.47
N TRP A 101 -8.95 22.36 -5.64
CA TRP A 101 -9.36 20.98 -5.90
C TRP A 101 -9.75 20.25 -4.63
N GLU A 102 -10.99 19.76 -4.59
CA GLU A 102 -11.49 18.90 -3.53
C GLU A 102 -11.38 17.43 -3.97
N VAL A 103 -10.79 16.62 -3.11
CA VAL A 103 -10.47 15.22 -3.40
C VAL A 103 -10.57 14.38 -2.14
N TYR A 104 -10.87 13.10 -2.31
CA TYR A 104 -11.15 12.15 -1.24
C TYR A 104 -10.21 10.96 -1.35
N SER A 105 -9.81 10.38 -0.21
CA SER A 105 -9.00 9.15 -0.18
C SER A 105 -9.74 8.01 0.54
N PRO A 106 -10.57 7.23 -0.18
CA PRO A 106 -11.40 6.20 0.42
C PRO A 106 -10.61 5.00 0.96
N GLY A 107 -9.48 4.63 0.36
CA GLY A 107 -8.71 3.46 0.76
C GLY A 107 -7.80 2.92 -0.34
N GLY A 108 -6.86 2.03 0.00
CA GLY A 108 -6.00 1.33 -0.97
C GLY A 108 -5.15 2.25 -1.87
N GLY A 109 -4.84 3.47 -1.42
CA GLY A 109 -4.05 4.45 -2.19
C GLY A 109 -4.79 5.05 -3.38
N VAL A 110 -6.11 4.86 -3.47
CA VAL A 110 -6.96 5.46 -4.50
C VAL A 110 -7.42 6.84 -4.04
N ILE A 111 -7.62 7.73 -5.00
CA ILE A 111 -8.23 9.05 -4.80
C ILE A 111 -9.43 9.19 -5.73
N THR A 112 -10.44 9.93 -5.31
CA THR A 112 -11.63 10.24 -6.11
C THR A 112 -12.00 11.71 -5.93
N ASP A 113 -12.52 12.35 -6.97
CA ASP A 113 -13.10 13.68 -6.90
C ASP A 113 -14.55 13.68 -7.38
N SER A 114 -15.21 14.84 -7.33
CA SER A 114 -16.60 15.01 -7.76
C SER A 114 -16.81 14.95 -9.27
N SER A 115 -15.73 15.03 -10.06
CA SER A 115 -15.78 15.18 -11.52
C SER A 115 -15.46 13.90 -12.29
N LYS A 116 -14.67 12.99 -11.71
CA LYS A 116 -14.30 11.70 -12.31
C LYS A 116 -14.07 10.63 -11.26
N SER A 117 -14.85 9.55 -11.36
CA SER A 117 -14.43 8.26 -10.82
C SER A 117 -13.29 7.75 -11.71
N MET A 118 -12.04 7.89 -11.28
CA MET A 118 -10.90 7.19 -11.90
C MET A 118 -11.00 5.70 -11.54
N ARG A 119 -11.97 4.99 -12.12
CA ARG A 119 -12.05 3.53 -12.05
C ARG A 119 -11.11 2.94 -13.08
N SER A 120 -10.23 2.04 -12.64
CA SER A 120 -9.34 1.33 -13.54
C SER A 120 -10.18 0.41 -14.44
N PRO A 121 -9.75 0.17 -15.69
CA PRO A 121 -10.49 -0.71 -16.60
C PRO A 121 -10.57 -2.12 -16.01
N LYS A 122 -11.72 -2.77 -16.17
CA LYS A 122 -11.90 -4.17 -15.80
C LYS A 122 -11.32 -5.04 -16.92
N ILE A 123 -10.24 -5.76 -16.64
CA ILE A 123 -9.53 -6.59 -17.62
C ILE A 123 -9.86 -8.09 -17.48
N TYR A 124 -10.20 -8.54 -16.27
CA TYR A 124 -10.59 -9.94 -16.05
C TYR A 124 -12.08 -10.16 -16.28
N PRO A 125 -12.47 -11.17 -17.09
CA PRO A 125 -13.86 -11.49 -17.36
C PRO A 125 -14.54 -12.16 -16.15
N HIS A 126 -13.82 -12.98 -15.40
CA HIS A 126 -14.33 -13.70 -14.24
C HIS A 126 -14.24 -12.85 -12.96
N GLN A 127 -15.22 -13.02 -12.07
CA GLN A 127 -15.30 -12.30 -10.79
C GLN A 127 -15.50 -13.23 -9.59
N THR A 128 -15.61 -14.55 -9.80
CA THR A 128 -15.77 -15.55 -8.74
C THR A 128 -14.65 -16.59 -8.82
N MET A 129 -14.27 -17.16 -7.67
CA MET A 129 -13.27 -18.25 -7.65
C MET A 129 -13.76 -19.47 -8.44
N THR A 130 -15.06 -19.76 -8.37
CA THR A 130 -15.68 -20.88 -9.09
C THR A 130 -15.49 -20.77 -10.59
N ASP A 131 -15.67 -19.57 -11.16
CA ASP A 131 -15.50 -19.36 -12.61
C ASP A 131 -14.03 -19.39 -13.02
N ILE A 132 -13.13 -18.81 -12.22
CA ILE A 132 -11.68 -18.85 -12.46
C ILE A 132 -11.17 -20.30 -12.42
N LEU A 133 -11.57 -21.07 -11.42
CA LEU A 133 -11.23 -22.49 -11.31
C LEU A 133 -11.74 -23.29 -12.50
N ARG A 134 -12.97 -23.01 -12.96
CA ARG A 134 -13.55 -23.66 -14.14
C ARG A 134 -12.70 -23.39 -15.38
N GLU A 135 -12.33 -22.13 -15.61
CA GLU A 135 -11.46 -21.73 -16.74
C GLU A 135 -10.10 -22.42 -16.67
N CYS A 136 -9.40 -22.30 -15.54
CA CYS A 136 -8.08 -22.91 -15.34
C CYS A 136 -8.11 -24.43 -15.54
N THR A 137 -9.17 -25.09 -15.07
CA THR A 137 -9.34 -26.56 -15.24
C THR A 137 -9.63 -26.93 -16.69
N GLN A 138 -10.44 -26.13 -17.41
CA GLN A 138 -10.78 -26.38 -18.80
C GLN A 138 -9.61 -26.12 -19.75
N SER A 139 -8.80 -25.10 -19.46
CA SER A 139 -7.63 -24.72 -20.26
C SER A 139 -6.34 -25.43 -19.86
N GLY A 140 -6.33 -26.13 -18.72
CA GLY A 140 -5.14 -26.77 -18.15
C GLY A 140 -4.09 -25.77 -17.62
N LYS A 141 -4.50 -24.54 -17.33
CA LYS A 141 -3.62 -23.44 -16.88
C LYS A 141 -3.62 -23.33 -15.36
N SER A 142 -2.49 -22.91 -14.82
CA SER A 142 -2.35 -22.45 -13.44
C SER A 142 -2.84 -21.01 -13.26
N PHE A 143 -2.97 -20.54 -12.01
CA PHE A 143 -3.47 -19.18 -11.75
C PHE A 143 -2.55 -18.07 -12.27
N TRP A 144 -1.24 -18.25 -12.24
CA TRP A 144 -0.31 -17.25 -12.76
C TRP A 144 -0.37 -17.15 -14.29
N GLU A 145 -0.58 -18.27 -14.99
CA GLU A 145 -0.82 -18.27 -16.45
C GLU A 145 -2.14 -17.60 -16.78
N TYR A 146 -3.20 -17.89 -16.01
CA TYR A 146 -4.48 -17.17 -16.14
C TYR A 146 -4.29 -15.66 -15.94
N VAL A 147 -3.47 -15.22 -14.98
CA VAL A 147 -3.16 -13.80 -14.78
C VAL A 147 -2.46 -13.20 -16.02
N GLN A 148 -1.49 -13.91 -16.59
CA GLN A 148 -0.75 -13.47 -17.77
C GLN A 148 -1.62 -13.32 -19.02
N ASP A 149 -2.69 -14.12 -19.16
CA ASP A 149 -3.60 -14.01 -20.31
C ASP A 149 -4.33 -12.65 -20.40
N TYR A 150 -4.54 -11.97 -19.27
CA TYR A 150 -5.35 -10.74 -19.19
C TYR A 150 -4.56 -9.49 -18.82
N GLU A 151 -3.40 -9.64 -18.19
CA GLU A 151 -2.51 -8.53 -17.87
C GLU A 151 -1.64 -8.13 -19.05
N ASN A 152 -1.05 -6.95 -18.96
CA ASN A 152 -0.16 -6.42 -20.00
C ASN A 152 1.24 -7.04 -19.93
N ASP A 153 1.97 -7.00 -21.06
CA ASP A 153 3.34 -7.54 -21.17
C ASP A 153 4.33 -6.93 -20.15
N SER A 154 4.03 -5.73 -19.64
CA SER A 154 4.82 -5.06 -18.60
C SER A 154 4.67 -5.69 -17.21
N LEU A 155 3.71 -6.60 -17.00
CA LEU A 155 3.44 -7.19 -15.68
C LEU A 155 4.67 -7.83 -15.07
N SER A 156 5.44 -8.60 -15.86
CA SER A 156 6.63 -9.31 -15.34
C SER A 156 7.66 -8.33 -14.78
N SER A 157 7.96 -7.25 -15.51
CA SER A 157 8.87 -6.20 -15.06
C SER A 157 8.33 -5.48 -13.82
N TYR A 158 7.01 -5.26 -13.75
CA TYR A 158 6.37 -4.67 -12.59
C TYR A 158 6.50 -5.58 -11.35
N LEU A 159 6.23 -6.88 -11.47
CA LEU A 159 6.34 -7.82 -10.36
C LEU A 159 7.80 -7.97 -9.88
N HIS A 160 8.79 -7.87 -10.76
CA HIS A 160 10.20 -7.77 -10.36
C HIS A 160 10.46 -6.53 -9.50
N GLU A 161 9.93 -5.36 -9.90
CA GLU A 161 10.07 -4.15 -9.10
C GLU A 161 9.38 -4.33 -7.74
N ILE A 162 8.14 -4.83 -7.72
CA ILE A 162 7.40 -5.16 -6.49
C ILE A 162 8.24 -6.05 -5.56
N TRP A 163 8.80 -7.14 -6.09
CA TRP A 163 9.60 -8.06 -5.30
C TRP A 163 10.87 -7.41 -4.76
N SER A 164 11.55 -6.60 -5.58
CA SER A 164 12.72 -5.84 -5.14
C SER A 164 12.39 -4.89 -3.99
N VAL A 165 11.31 -4.11 -4.09
CA VAL A 165 10.90 -3.17 -3.02
C VAL A 165 10.52 -3.92 -1.75
N MET A 166 9.84 -5.06 -1.87
CA MET A 166 9.53 -5.95 -0.76
C MET A 166 10.80 -6.43 -0.04
N LYS A 167 11.76 -6.99 -0.77
CA LYS A 167 13.07 -7.40 -0.22
C LYS A 167 13.81 -6.25 0.46
N ASP A 168 13.83 -5.09 -0.18
CA ASP A 168 14.50 -3.91 0.37
C ASP A 168 13.85 -3.42 1.67
N SER A 169 12.51 -3.49 1.77
CA SER A 169 11.79 -3.13 2.99
C SER A 169 12.10 -4.08 4.15
N ILE A 170 12.20 -5.40 3.89
CA ILE A 170 12.68 -6.36 4.88
C ILE A 170 14.11 -6.01 5.30
N SER A 171 15.01 -5.81 4.34
CA SER A 171 16.43 -5.53 4.62
C SER A 171 16.62 -4.27 5.47
N ARG A 172 15.92 -3.18 5.15
CA ARG A 172 15.95 -1.94 5.95
C ARG A 172 15.40 -2.18 7.36
N GLY A 173 14.28 -2.88 7.49
CA GLY A 173 13.68 -3.14 8.79
C GLY A 173 14.53 -4.02 9.70
N LEU A 174 15.25 -5.00 9.14
CA LEU A 174 16.17 -5.86 9.89
C LEU A 174 17.46 -5.16 10.33
N LYS A 175 17.85 -4.07 9.67
CA LYS A 175 19.08 -3.30 9.99
C LYS A 175 18.82 -2.14 10.94
N SER A 176 17.60 -1.62 10.95
CA SER A 176 17.23 -0.44 11.70
C SER A 176 16.99 -0.71 13.20
N GLU A 177 17.24 0.31 14.01
CA GLU A 177 16.95 0.36 15.44
C GLU A 177 16.22 1.67 15.77
N GLY A 178 15.79 1.82 17.03
CA GLY A 178 15.16 3.05 17.51
C GLY A 178 13.71 2.86 17.97
N VAL A 179 13.01 3.97 18.14
CA VAL A 179 11.63 4.05 18.62
C VAL A 179 10.72 4.49 17.48
N LEU A 180 9.58 3.83 17.33
CA LEU A 180 8.58 4.19 16.33
C LEU A 180 7.98 5.57 16.66
N PRO A 181 7.66 6.38 15.64
CA PRO A 181 6.99 7.66 15.82
C PRO A 181 5.56 7.47 16.35
N GLY A 182 4.92 8.58 16.74
CA GLY A 182 3.53 8.57 17.26
C GLY A 182 3.41 8.59 18.78
N GLY A 183 4.52 8.72 19.52
CA GLY A 183 4.50 9.01 20.97
C GLY A 183 4.14 7.83 21.87
N LEU A 184 3.96 6.62 21.33
CA LEU A 184 3.61 5.42 22.10
C LEU A 184 4.81 4.73 22.77
N GLY A 185 6.04 5.19 22.51
CA GLY A 185 7.25 4.62 23.10
C GLY A 185 7.57 3.18 22.66
N VAL A 186 7.01 2.75 21.52
CA VAL A 186 7.22 1.39 21.00
C VAL A 186 8.57 1.30 20.30
N SER A 187 9.47 0.45 20.82
CA SER A 187 10.77 0.20 20.18
C SER A 187 10.66 -0.73 18.97
N ARG A 188 11.54 -0.51 18.00
CA ARG A 188 11.80 -1.48 16.93
C ARG A 188 12.40 -2.75 17.51
N ARG A 189 11.89 -3.90 17.08
CA ARG A 189 12.23 -5.25 17.58
C ARG A 189 12.64 -6.21 16.46
N ALA A 190 12.33 -5.94 15.20
CA ALA A 190 12.61 -6.84 14.08
C ALA A 190 14.07 -7.32 14.06
N ARG A 191 15.03 -6.39 14.12
CA ARG A 191 16.47 -6.70 14.21
C ARG A 191 16.83 -7.62 15.38
N ASN A 192 16.28 -7.33 16.56
CA ASN A 192 16.58 -8.11 17.77
C ASN A 192 16.00 -9.52 17.69
N ILE A 193 14.80 -9.67 17.15
CA ILE A 193 14.18 -10.98 16.93
C ILE A 193 14.99 -11.79 15.91
N TYR A 194 15.34 -11.17 14.78
CA TYR A 194 16.15 -11.79 13.73
C TYR A 194 17.51 -12.31 14.26
N ARG A 195 18.27 -11.47 14.98
CA ARG A 195 19.56 -11.88 15.56
C ARG A 195 19.42 -13.01 16.57
N LYS A 196 18.35 -13.00 17.39
CA LYS A 196 18.09 -14.11 18.34
C LYS A 196 17.87 -15.42 17.59
N ILE A 197 17.10 -15.41 16.50
CA ILE A 197 16.84 -16.59 15.66
C ILE A 197 18.15 -17.07 15.01
N GLU A 198 18.97 -16.17 14.45
CA GLU A 198 20.28 -16.54 13.87
C GLU A 198 21.18 -17.29 14.86
N THR A 199 21.18 -16.87 16.12
CA THR A 199 21.98 -17.51 17.19
C THR A 199 21.31 -18.73 17.83
N SER A 200 20.09 -19.07 17.40
CA SER A 200 19.33 -20.19 17.96
C SER A 200 19.72 -21.53 17.29
N GLY A 201 19.22 -22.63 17.88
CA GLY A 201 19.40 -23.97 17.30
C GLY A 201 18.80 -24.10 15.90
N GLU A 202 19.28 -25.09 15.14
CA GLU A 202 18.96 -25.30 13.72
C GLU A 202 17.45 -25.32 13.42
N LYS A 203 16.66 -25.95 14.30
CA LYS A 203 15.19 -26.00 14.17
C LYS A 203 14.56 -24.60 14.18
N ILE A 204 14.96 -23.75 15.11
CA ILE A 204 14.43 -22.39 15.23
C ILE A 204 14.86 -21.53 14.04
N ARG A 205 16.07 -21.75 13.51
CA ARG A 205 16.55 -21.05 12.31
C ARG A 205 15.75 -21.42 11.06
N LYS A 206 15.31 -22.68 10.91
CA LYS A 206 14.53 -23.13 9.75
C LYS A 206 13.09 -22.62 9.69
N GLU A 207 12.50 -22.22 10.81
CA GLU A 207 11.07 -21.85 10.88
C GLU A 207 10.83 -20.46 11.49
N GLY A 208 11.82 -19.89 12.17
CA GLY A 208 11.61 -18.74 13.07
C GLY A 208 11.69 -17.38 12.42
N PHE A 209 12.19 -17.25 11.18
CA PHE A 209 12.48 -15.94 10.58
C PHE A 209 11.25 -15.16 10.09
N MET A 210 10.17 -15.85 9.74
CA MET A 210 8.98 -15.22 9.15
C MET A 210 8.38 -14.09 10.02
N PRO A 211 8.19 -14.24 11.35
CA PRO A 211 7.79 -13.13 12.23
C PRO A 211 8.76 -11.94 12.20
N ALA A 212 10.07 -12.18 12.06
CA ALA A 212 11.05 -11.11 11.99
C ALA A 212 10.93 -10.31 10.68
N TYR A 213 10.68 -11.00 9.57
CA TYR A 213 10.45 -10.39 8.26
C TYR A 213 9.17 -9.57 8.24
N ALA A 214 8.07 -10.13 8.76
CA ALA A 214 6.79 -9.42 8.83
C ALA A 214 6.91 -8.15 9.69
N LEU A 215 7.57 -8.26 10.85
CA LEU A 215 7.77 -7.13 11.74
C LEU A 215 8.72 -6.08 11.14
N ALA A 216 9.75 -6.49 10.40
CA ALA A 216 10.66 -5.57 9.71
C ALA A 216 9.90 -4.63 8.77
N VAL A 217 9.00 -5.18 7.94
CA VAL A 217 8.18 -4.38 7.02
C VAL A 217 7.14 -3.56 7.76
N ALA A 218 6.50 -4.10 8.81
CA ALA A 218 5.53 -3.36 9.61
C ALA A 218 6.15 -2.14 10.31
N GLU A 219 7.37 -2.28 10.83
CA GLU A 219 8.12 -1.18 11.40
C GLU A 219 8.57 -0.14 10.36
N GLU A 220 9.03 -0.59 9.17
CA GLU A 220 9.33 0.32 8.06
C GLU A 220 8.09 1.10 7.62
N ASN A 221 6.94 0.44 7.54
CA ASN A 221 5.66 1.09 7.27
C ASN A 221 5.35 2.15 8.35
N ALA A 222 5.48 1.80 9.63
CA ALA A 222 5.15 2.69 10.75
C ALA A 222 5.98 3.98 10.78
N ILE A 223 7.22 3.95 10.28
CA ILE A 223 8.09 5.14 10.20
C ILE A 223 7.92 5.96 8.90
N GLY A 224 7.00 5.57 8.03
CA GLY A 224 6.82 6.21 6.72
C GLY A 224 7.83 5.78 5.66
N GLY A 225 8.45 4.62 5.82
CA GLY A 225 9.37 4.03 4.86
C GLY A 225 8.69 3.59 3.56
N ARG A 226 9.50 3.41 2.51
CA ARG A 226 9.02 2.90 1.21
C ARG A 226 8.62 1.43 1.34
N ILE A 227 7.39 1.08 1.00
CA ILE A 227 6.81 -0.27 1.10
C ILE A 227 5.93 -0.57 -0.13
N VAL A 228 5.46 -1.82 -0.23
CA VAL A 228 4.44 -2.23 -1.20
C VAL A 228 3.16 -2.62 -0.46
N THR A 229 2.00 -2.16 -0.92
CA THR A 229 0.71 -2.61 -0.38
C THR A 229 0.46 -4.08 -0.71
N ALA A 230 -0.09 -4.84 0.25
CA ALA A 230 -0.47 -6.24 0.01
C ALA A 230 -1.59 -6.70 0.98
N PRO A 231 -2.88 -6.38 0.73
CA PRO A 231 -3.38 -5.39 -0.24
C PRO A 231 -3.38 -3.95 0.29
N THR A 232 -3.04 -3.72 1.57
CA THR A 232 -2.94 -2.37 2.17
C THR A 232 -1.57 -2.15 2.81
N CYS A 233 -1.27 -0.92 3.23
CA CYS A 233 -0.08 -0.60 4.03
C CYS A 233 -0.06 -1.36 5.37
N GLY A 234 -1.22 -1.52 6.02
CA GLY A 234 -1.34 -2.16 7.33
C GLY A 234 -0.98 -3.65 7.33
N SER A 235 -1.19 -4.32 6.19
CA SER A 235 -0.90 -5.75 6.01
C SER A 235 0.36 -6.03 5.18
N ALA A 236 1.11 -4.98 4.81
CA ALA A 236 2.21 -5.03 3.83
C ALA A 236 3.34 -6.01 4.17
N GLY A 237 3.49 -6.40 5.45
CA GLY A 237 4.56 -7.31 5.87
C GLY A 237 4.28 -8.80 5.68
N ILE A 238 3.03 -9.21 5.47
CA ILE A 238 2.65 -10.64 5.51
C ILE A 238 3.16 -11.37 4.28
N LEU A 239 2.73 -10.94 3.09
CA LEU A 239 3.13 -11.55 1.83
C LEU A 239 4.65 -11.60 1.63
N PRO A 240 5.41 -10.48 1.78
CA PRO A 240 6.85 -10.53 1.57
C PRO A 240 7.58 -11.39 2.62
N ALA A 241 7.07 -11.51 3.85
CA ALA A 241 7.64 -12.40 4.84
C ALA A 241 7.52 -13.87 4.45
N VAL A 242 6.36 -14.28 3.93
CA VAL A 242 6.13 -15.65 3.44
C VAL A 242 6.98 -15.93 2.20
N LEU A 243 6.99 -15.02 1.21
CA LEU A 243 7.78 -15.20 0.00
C LEU A 243 9.28 -15.26 0.29
N ARG A 244 9.78 -14.41 1.20
CA ARG A 244 11.19 -14.43 1.61
C ARG A 244 11.55 -15.73 2.33
N TYR A 245 10.63 -16.22 3.17
CA TYR A 245 10.80 -17.51 3.82
C TYR A 245 10.88 -18.66 2.81
N VAL A 246 10.01 -18.66 1.80
CA VAL A 246 10.02 -19.66 0.72
C VAL A 246 11.32 -19.60 -0.07
N GLU A 247 11.75 -18.39 -0.48
CA GLU A 247 13.00 -18.14 -1.22
C GLU A 247 14.24 -18.67 -0.48
N GLU A 248 14.26 -18.58 0.85
CA GLU A 248 15.41 -19.02 1.67
C GLU A 248 15.35 -20.49 2.11
N THR A 249 14.16 -21.10 2.13
CA THR A 249 13.95 -22.46 2.66
C THR A 249 13.90 -23.52 1.57
N PHE A 250 13.38 -23.17 0.40
CA PHE A 250 13.18 -24.10 -0.72
C PHE A 250 14.04 -23.70 -1.92
N GLU A 251 14.42 -24.68 -2.73
CA GLU A 251 15.08 -24.43 -4.01
C GLU A 251 14.07 -23.80 -4.98
N THR A 252 14.07 -22.48 -5.05
CA THR A 252 13.17 -21.69 -5.91
C THR A 252 13.98 -20.72 -6.76
N THR A 253 13.45 -20.39 -7.93
CA THR A 253 13.95 -19.33 -8.79
C THR A 253 13.20 -18.03 -8.51
N GLU A 254 13.76 -16.89 -8.91
CA GLU A 254 13.03 -15.62 -8.80
C GLU A 254 11.72 -15.67 -9.60
N LEU A 255 11.70 -16.39 -10.73
CA LEU A 255 10.49 -16.58 -11.53
C LEU A 255 9.37 -17.29 -10.76
N ASP A 256 9.70 -18.27 -9.92
CA ASP A 256 8.72 -18.95 -9.06
C ASP A 256 8.08 -17.98 -8.07
N ILE A 257 8.86 -17.05 -7.52
CA ILE A 257 8.37 -15.99 -6.63
C ILE A 257 7.44 -15.02 -7.40
N LEU A 258 7.74 -14.70 -8.66
CA LEU A 258 6.87 -13.87 -9.47
C LEU A 258 5.54 -14.57 -9.82
N HIS A 259 5.58 -15.88 -10.08
CA HIS A 259 4.37 -16.68 -10.27
C HIS A 259 3.51 -16.71 -8.99
N ALA A 260 4.16 -16.84 -7.82
CA ALA A 260 3.48 -16.74 -6.54
C ALA A 260 2.86 -15.34 -6.32
N LEU A 261 3.58 -14.27 -6.66
CA LEU A 261 3.05 -12.90 -6.60
C LEU A 261 1.85 -12.68 -7.53
N ALA A 262 1.89 -13.23 -8.74
CA ALA A 262 0.77 -13.18 -9.68
C ALA A 262 -0.47 -13.90 -9.10
N THR A 263 -0.27 -15.09 -8.54
CA THR A 263 -1.32 -15.90 -7.90
C THR A 263 -1.92 -15.19 -6.68
N ALA A 264 -1.07 -14.72 -5.77
CA ALA A 264 -1.47 -13.91 -4.63
C ALA A 264 -2.23 -12.64 -5.06
N GLY A 265 -1.80 -12.01 -6.14
CA GLY A 265 -2.43 -10.82 -6.71
C GLY A 265 -3.86 -11.10 -7.19
N LEU A 266 -4.07 -12.25 -7.84
CA LEU A 266 -5.39 -12.71 -8.27
C LEU A 266 -6.34 -12.89 -7.08
N ILE A 267 -5.88 -13.51 -6.00
CA ILE A 267 -6.69 -13.71 -4.79
C ILE A 267 -7.02 -12.35 -4.12
N GLY A 268 -6.03 -11.46 -4.00
CA GLY A 268 -6.26 -10.11 -3.48
C GLY A 268 -7.29 -9.33 -4.31
N ASN A 269 -7.21 -9.46 -5.63
CA ASN A 269 -8.12 -8.82 -6.58
C ASN A 269 -9.54 -9.40 -6.51
N LEU A 270 -9.66 -10.72 -6.32
CA LEU A 270 -10.94 -11.38 -6.09
C LEU A 270 -11.62 -10.89 -4.81
N ILE A 271 -10.85 -10.77 -3.72
CA ILE A 271 -11.36 -10.25 -2.45
C ILE A 271 -11.78 -8.79 -2.62
N LYS A 272 -10.93 -7.93 -3.20
CA LYS A 272 -11.24 -6.52 -3.47
C LYS A 272 -12.47 -6.34 -4.36
N THR A 273 -12.68 -7.25 -5.32
CA THR A 273 -13.84 -7.17 -6.23
C THR A 273 -15.16 -7.48 -5.52
N ASN A 274 -15.14 -8.44 -4.59
CA ASN A 274 -16.35 -8.97 -3.96
C ASN A 274 -16.59 -8.44 -2.54
N ALA A 275 -15.60 -7.80 -1.93
CA ALA A 275 -15.64 -7.25 -0.58
C ALA A 275 -14.76 -6.00 -0.48
N SER A 276 -14.96 -5.23 0.58
CA SER A 276 -14.04 -4.15 0.90
C SER A 276 -12.71 -4.70 1.44
N ILE A 277 -11.61 -4.08 1.04
CA ILE A 277 -10.28 -4.27 1.66
C ILE A 277 -9.94 -3.12 2.61
N SER A 278 -10.91 -2.25 2.92
CA SER A 278 -10.74 -1.16 3.87
C SER A 278 -10.94 -1.67 5.30
N GLY A 279 -9.91 -1.57 6.14
CA GLY A 279 -10.03 -1.86 7.57
C GLY A 279 -11.10 -1.01 8.26
N ALA A 280 -11.42 0.17 7.72
CA ALA A 280 -12.48 1.03 8.24
C ALA A 280 -13.90 0.50 7.97
N GLU A 281 -14.08 -0.33 6.93
CA GLU A 281 -15.40 -0.82 6.52
C GLU A 281 -15.67 -2.26 7.00
N VAL A 282 -14.65 -3.12 6.99
CA VAL A 282 -14.79 -4.55 7.32
C VAL A 282 -13.82 -5.04 8.40
N GLY A 283 -13.07 -4.14 9.04
CA GLY A 283 -12.09 -4.48 10.07
C GLY A 283 -10.82 -5.16 9.55
N CYS A 284 -9.96 -5.62 10.47
CA CYS A 284 -8.66 -6.23 10.13
C CYS A 284 -8.75 -7.47 9.23
N GLN A 285 -9.89 -8.17 9.20
CA GLN A 285 -10.10 -9.30 8.30
C GLN A 285 -10.01 -8.90 6.82
N GLY A 286 -10.42 -7.68 6.46
CA GLY A 286 -10.34 -7.18 5.08
C GLY A 286 -8.92 -6.81 4.64
N GLU A 287 -8.02 -6.57 5.58
CA GLU A 287 -6.62 -6.21 5.32
C GLU A 287 -5.68 -7.38 5.60
N VAL A 288 -5.50 -7.71 6.88
CA VAL A 288 -4.62 -8.78 7.38
C VAL A 288 -5.13 -10.15 6.94
N GLY A 289 -6.45 -10.39 7.05
CA GLY A 289 -7.05 -11.66 6.62
C GLY A 289 -6.88 -11.88 5.11
N SER A 290 -7.11 -10.85 4.30
CA SER A 290 -6.86 -10.87 2.86
C SER A 290 -5.40 -11.15 2.54
N ALA A 291 -4.46 -10.48 3.21
CA ALA A 291 -3.03 -10.71 3.00
C ALA A 291 -2.60 -12.14 3.37
N CYS A 292 -3.15 -12.71 4.44
CA CYS A 292 -2.94 -14.13 4.78
C CYS A 292 -3.50 -15.06 3.70
N SER A 293 -4.70 -14.78 3.17
CA SER A 293 -5.29 -15.57 2.07
C SER A 293 -4.48 -15.46 0.78
N MET A 294 -3.94 -14.28 0.48
CA MET A 294 -3.06 -14.05 -0.66
C MET A 294 -1.75 -14.83 -0.51
N ALA A 295 -1.15 -14.82 0.69
CA ALA A 295 0.13 -15.49 0.93
C ALA A 295 0.02 -17.02 1.03
N ALA A 296 -1.16 -17.55 1.34
CA ALA A 296 -1.41 -18.98 1.46
C ALA A 296 -1.74 -19.66 0.12
N ALA A 297 -2.25 -18.91 -0.85
CA ALA A 297 -2.63 -19.40 -2.18
C ALA A 297 -1.43 -19.48 -3.13
#